data_AF-A0A0F8C9B3-F1
#
_entry.id   AF-A0A0F8C9B3-F1
#
_cell.length_a   1.000
_cell.length_b   1.000
_cell.length_c   1.000
_cell.angle_alpha   90.00
_cell.angle_beta   90.00
_cell.angle_gamma   90.00
#
_symmetry.space_group_name_H-M   'P 1'
#
loop_
_entity.id
_entity.type
_entity.pdbx_description
1 polymer ?
#
loop_
_entity_poly.entity_id
_entity_poly.type
_entity_poly.pdbx_seq_one_letter_code
_entity_poly.pdbx_strand_id
1 'polypeptide(L)'
;MNRDSFSKIDAPAFELLIDIAIEEENPDEVARWYKKLKMREKKGEYRYFTRREKIARTVQEKYPEIAIEIWKTIAEELISRTKVDAYESASIYLRMVRNAMEAGGQKAGWESYLSEIREKNRLKRKLLEILDMLGKDRIIDI
;
A
#
# COMPACT_ATOMS: atom_id res chain seq x y z
N MET A 1 11.76 15.71 44.36
CA MET A 1 11.60 15.25 42.96
C MET A 1 10.41 14.32 42.91
N ASN A 2 9.29 14.79 42.35
CA ASN A 2 8.05 14.02 42.27
C ASN A 2 8.17 13.06 41.08
N ARG A 3 8.11 11.74 41.33
CA ARG A 3 8.28 10.68 40.32
C ARG A 3 6.97 10.25 39.65
N ASP A 4 5.88 10.98 39.88
CA ASP A 4 4.53 10.60 39.44
C ASP A 4 3.95 11.52 38.36
N SER A 5 4.80 12.18 37.57
CA SER A 5 4.36 12.88 36.37
C SER A 5 4.63 12.07 35.09
N PHE A 6 4.39 10.76 35.12
CA PHE A 6 3.98 10.08 33.89
C PHE A 6 2.51 10.44 33.68
N SER A 7 2.27 11.70 33.27
CA SER A 7 1.02 12.12 32.66
C SER A 7 0.59 10.99 31.73
N LYS A 8 -0.61 10.43 31.98
CA LYS A 8 -1.29 9.44 31.16
C LYS A 8 -0.70 9.45 29.76
N ILE A 9 0.11 8.44 29.43
CA ILE A 9 0.50 8.20 28.05
C ILE A 9 -0.82 7.85 27.37
N ASP A 10 -1.50 8.87 26.83
CA ASP A 10 -2.57 8.67 25.87
C ASP A 10 -2.01 7.65 24.89
N ALA A 11 -2.70 6.49 24.82
CA ALA A 11 -2.22 5.24 24.23
C ALA A 11 -1.15 5.48 23.16
N PRO A 12 0.03 4.84 23.25
CA PRO A 12 1.19 5.22 22.45
C PRO A 12 0.73 5.45 21.01
N ALA A 13 0.94 6.67 20.50
CA ALA A 13 0.50 7.04 19.17
C ALA A 13 1.02 5.97 18.22
N PHE A 14 0.15 5.08 17.74
CA PHE A 14 0.58 3.86 17.04
C PHE A 14 1.46 4.18 15.84
N GLU A 15 1.30 5.37 15.27
CA GLU A 15 2.19 5.99 14.30
C GLU A 15 3.66 6.02 14.76
N LEU A 16 3.96 6.50 15.96
CA LEU A 16 5.32 6.53 16.51
C LEU A 16 5.88 5.11 16.72
N LEU A 17 5.06 4.17 17.18
CA LEU A 17 5.50 2.78 17.34
C LEU A 17 5.81 2.13 15.98
N ILE A 18 5.06 2.47 14.94
CA ILE A 18 5.36 2.06 13.57
C ILE A 18 6.68 2.68 13.10
N ASP A 19 6.94 3.96 13.36
CA ASP A 19 8.21 4.58 12.98
C ASP A 19 9.39 3.87 13.63
N ILE A 20 9.32 3.66 14.95
CA ILE A 20 10.38 2.96 15.69
C ILE A 20 10.60 1.58 15.07
N ALA A 21 9.53 0.82 14.83
CA ALA A 21 9.64 -0.50 14.22
C ALA A 21 10.17 -0.48 12.77
N ILE A 22 9.92 0.58 12.00
CA ILE A 22 10.50 0.77 10.66
C ILE A 22 12.01 1.02 10.78
N GLU A 23 12.43 1.92 11.67
CA GLU A 23 13.85 2.24 11.89
C GLU A 23 14.62 1.05 12.50
N GLU A 24 13.95 0.19 13.26
CA GLU A 24 14.48 -1.09 13.76
C GLU A 24 14.43 -2.23 12.73
N GLU A 25 13.92 -1.98 11.52
CA GLU A 25 13.71 -2.98 10.45
C GLU A 25 12.94 -4.22 10.95
N ASN A 26 11.97 -4.02 11.84
CA ASN A 26 11.22 -5.10 12.49
C ASN A 26 9.84 -5.30 11.85
N PRO A 27 9.69 -6.19 10.86
CA PRO A 27 8.43 -6.38 10.14
C PRO A 27 7.28 -6.87 11.03
N ASP A 28 7.58 -7.59 12.11
CA ASP A 28 6.57 -8.13 13.04
C ASP A 28 5.89 -7.02 13.83
N GLU A 29 6.68 -6.10 14.38
CA GLU A 29 6.16 -4.96 15.13
C GLU A 29 5.47 -3.96 14.19
N VAL A 30 6.01 -3.71 12.98
CA VAL A 30 5.32 -2.89 11.97
C VAL A 30 3.94 -3.47 11.64
N ALA A 31 3.86 -4.77 11.33
CA ALA A 31 2.59 -5.43 11.02
C ALA A 31 1.61 -5.40 12.19
N ARG A 32 2.10 -5.62 13.42
CA ARG A 32 1.31 -5.59 14.66
C ARG A 32 0.68 -4.21 14.90
N TRP A 33 1.48 -3.15 14.84
CA TRP A 33 0.99 -1.80 15.10
C TRP A 33 0.12 -1.28 13.97
N TYR A 34 0.45 -1.60 12.71
CA TYR A 34 -0.40 -1.29 11.57
C TYR A 34 -1.80 -1.90 11.69
N LYS A 35 -1.92 -3.18 12.09
CA LYS A 35 -3.22 -3.83 12.32
C LYS A 35 -4.03 -3.14 13.42
N LYS A 36 -3.40 -2.80 14.55
CA LYS A 36 -4.06 -2.07 15.65
C LYS A 36 -4.53 -0.68 15.25
N LEU A 37 -3.72 0.01 14.44
CA LEU A 37 -4.02 1.32 13.90
C LEU A 37 -5.25 1.29 12.99
N LYS A 38 -5.27 0.34 12.04
CA LYS A 38 -6.38 0.11 11.12
C LYS A 38 -7.71 -0.22 11.84
N MET A 39 -7.65 -0.91 12.97
CA MET A 39 -8.85 -1.19 13.79
C MET A 39 -9.42 0.03 14.49
N ARG A 40 -8.60 1.06 14.76
CA ARG A 40 -9.05 2.30 15.43
C ARG A 40 -9.55 3.36 14.45
N GLU A 41 -9.03 3.41 13.24
CA GLU A 41 -9.49 4.38 12.26
C GLU A 41 -10.93 4.08 11.79
N LYS A 42 -11.75 5.12 11.73
CA LYS A 42 -13.01 5.06 10.98
C LYS A 42 -12.67 5.00 9.49
N LYS A 43 -13.40 4.14 8.78
CA LYS A 43 -13.28 3.94 7.33
C LYS A 43 -13.33 5.30 6.60
N GLY A 44 -12.21 5.75 6.03
CA GLY A 44 -12.13 6.98 5.22
C GLY A 44 -11.23 8.09 5.76
N GLU A 45 -10.68 7.97 6.98
CA GLU A 45 -9.75 8.97 7.55
C GLU A 45 -8.28 8.53 7.45
N TYR A 46 -7.84 7.91 6.35
CA TYR A 46 -6.47 7.40 6.25
C TYR A 46 -5.42 8.53 6.21
N ARG A 47 -4.98 9.01 7.37
CA ARG A 47 -4.02 10.12 7.52
C ARG A 47 -2.58 9.73 7.21
N TYR A 48 -2.34 8.47 6.84
CA TYR A 48 -1.02 7.84 6.76
C TYR A 48 -0.22 8.02 5.47
N PHE A 49 -0.61 8.94 4.58
CA PHE A 49 -0.03 9.00 3.22
C PHE A 49 1.51 9.05 3.23
N THR A 50 2.14 9.70 4.21
CA THR A 50 3.60 9.86 4.30
C THR A 50 4.36 8.59 4.70
N ARG A 51 3.71 7.59 5.31
CA ARG A 51 4.39 6.40 5.87
C ARG A 51 3.99 5.08 5.24
N ARG A 52 2.85 5.05 4.56
CA ARG A 52 2.31 3.84 3.92
C ARG A 52 3.36 3.12 3.06
N GLU A 53 4.13 3.86 2.26
CA GLU A 53 5.16 3.27 1.40
C GLU A 53 6.28 2.60 2.20
N LYS A 54 6.79 3.25 3.25
CA LYS A 54 7.79 2.67 4.16
C LYS A 54 7.26 1.42 4.86
N ILE A 55 6.04 1.48 5.40
CA ILE A 55 5.36 0.33 6.05
C ILE A 55 5.33 -0.84 5.07
N ALA A 56 4.83 -0.62 3.85
CA ALA A 56 4.70 -1.65 2.85
C ALA A 56 6.06 -2.27 2.49
N ARG A 57 7.11 -1.45 2.33
CA ARG A 57 8.47 -1.95 2.07
C ARG A 57 9.03 -2.78 3.22
N THR A 58 8.90 -2.33 4.46
CA THR A 58 9.42 -3.08 5.62
C THR A 58 8.76 -4.44 5.76
N VAL A 59 7.45 -4.54 5.47
CA VAL A 59 6.71 -5.79 5.66
C VAL A 59 6.62 -6.68 4.43
N GLN A 60 7.03 -6.23 3.24
CA GLN A 60 6.71 -6.92 1.97
C GLN A 60 7.18 -8.38 1.89
N GLU A 61 8.28 -8.73 2.53
CA GLU A 61 8.84 -10.08 2.46
C GLU A 61 8.11 -11.05 3.40
N LYS A 62 7.80 -10.59 4.62
CA LYS A 62 7.20 -11.44 5.67
C LYS A 62 5.67 -11.40 5.70
N TYR A 63 5.09 -10.26 5.33
CA TYR A 63 3.66 -9.99 5.30
C TYR A 63 3.25 -9.33 3.97
N PRO A 64 3.44 -10.01 2.83
CA PRO A 64 3.16 -9.48 1.51
C PRO A 64 1.71 -9.01 1.33
N GLU A 65 0.76 -9.62 2.05
CA GLU A 65 -0.65 -9.24 2.03
C GLU A 65 -0.89 -7.80 2.52
N ILE A 66 -0.13 -7.37 3.54
CA ILE A 66 -0.20 -6.00 4.06
C ILE A 66 0.38 -5.03 3.04
N ALA A 67 1.54 -5.36 2.47
CA ALA A 67 2.18 -4.53 1.45
C ALA A 67 1.29 -4.36 0.21
N ILE A 68 0.70 -5.46 -0.28
CA ILE A 68 -0.25 -5.46 -1.40
C ILE A 68 -1.44 -4.55 -1.10
N GLU A 69 -2.07 -4.68 0.07
CA GLU A 69 -3.21 -3.83 0.45
C GLU A 69 -2.85 -2.34 0.42
N ILE A 70 -1.69 -1.99 0.99
CA ILE A 70 -1.23 -0.60 1.04
C ILE A 70 -0.97 -0.06 -0.37
N TRP A 71 -0.24 -0.79 -1.21
CA TRP A 71 0.05 -0.35 -2.58
C TRP A 71 -1.21 -0.24 -3.44
N LYS A 72 -2.17 -1.18 -3.30
CA LYS A 72 -3.49 -1.06 -3.94
C LYS A 72 -4.19 0.24 -3.52
N THR A 73 -4.22 0.52 -2.22
CA THR A 73 -4.82 1.74 -1.67
C THR A 73 -4.18 3.00 -2.27
N ILE A 74 -2.84 3.07 -2.30
CA ILE A 74 -2.12 4.22 -2.88
C ILE A 74 -2.41 4.35 -4.38
N ALA A 75 -2.38 3.25 -5.14
CA ALA A 75 -2.64 3.25 -6.57
C ALA A 75 -4.06 3.77 -6.89
N GLU A 76 -5.07 3.29 -6.17
CA GLU A 76 -6.46 3.70 -6.37
C GLU A 76 -6.71 5.16 -5.97
N GLU A 77 -6.08 5.64 -4.89
CA GLU A 77 -6.10 7.06 -4.53
C GLU A 77 -5.43 7.95 -5.58
N LEU A 78 -4.34 7.50 -6.19
CA LEU A 78 -3.69 8.24 -7.29
C LEU A 78 -4.56 8.26 -8.55
N ILE A 79 -5.21 7.14 -8.88
CA ILE A 79 -6.16 7.05 -10.00
C ILE A 79 -7.36 7.98 -9.80
N SER A 80 -7.82 8.16 -8.56
CA SER A 80 -8.97 9.03 -8.27
C SER A 80 -8.69 10.52 -8.51
N ARG A 81 -7.42 10.96 -8.48
CA ARG A 81 -7.00 12.36 -8.69
C ARG A 81 -7.17 12.87 -10.13
N THR A 82 -7.48 11.97 -11.07
CA THR A 82 -7.80 12.28 -12.48
C THR A 82 -6.79 13.14 -13.24
N LYS A 83 -5.51 13.05 -12.91
CA LYS A 83 -4.41 13.71 -13.64
C LYS A 83 -3.43 12.66 -14.19
N VAL A 84 -2.78 12.98 -15.31
CA VAL A 84 -1.92 12.03 -16.03
C VAL A 84 -0.70 11.62 -15.20
N ASP A 85 -0.04 12.58 -14.55
CA ASP A 85 1.07 12.37 -13.61
C ASP A 85 0.68 11.42 -12.45
N ALA A 86 -0.56 11.55 -11.97
CA ALA A 86 -1.10 10.66 -10.94
C ALA A 86 -1.30 9.23 -11.46
N TYR A 87 -1.72 9.04 -12.72
CA TYR A 87 -1.82 7.71 -13.32
C TYR A 87 -0.44 7.06 -13.52
N GLU A 88 0.56 7.83 -13.93
CA GLU A 88 1.94 7.34 -14.04
C GLU A 88 2.47 6.90 -12.67
N SER A 89 2.24 7.72 -11.63
CA SER A 89 2.58 7.39 -10.25
C SER A 89 1.83 6.13 -9.78
N ALA A 90 0.55 5.98 -10.10
CA ALA A 90 -0.23 4.79 -9.78
C ALA A 90 0.36 3.53 -10.41
N SER A 91 0.87 3.62 -11.65
CA SER A 91 1.47 2.49 -12.36
C SER A 91 2.66 1.86 -11.63
N ILE A 92 3.41 2.66 -10.86
CA ILE A 92 4.54 2.19 -10.05
C ILE A 92 4.02 1.24 -8.98
N TYR A 93 3.02 1.67 -8.21
CA TYR A 93 2.41 0.85 -7.17
C TYR A 93 1.68 -0.37 -7.74
N LEU A 94 1.04 -0.26 -8.90
CA LEU A 94 0.41 -1.39 -9.58
C LEU A 94 1.44 -2.47 -9.99
N ARG A 95 2.65 -2.07 -10.42
CA ARG A 95 3.75 -3.04 -10.65
C ARG A 95 4.18 -3.74 -9.37
N MET A 96 4.29 -3.01 -8.26
CA MET A 96 4.63 -3.61 -6.96
C MET A 96 3.58 -4.63 -6.52
N VAL A 97 2.29 -4.30 -6.68
CA VAL A 97 1.17 -5.24 -6.43
C VAL A 97 1.29 -6.47 -7.31
N ARG A 98 1.50 -6.30 -8.62
CA ARG A 98 1.69 -7.41 -9.56
C ARG A 98 2.81 -8.33 -9.08
N ASN A 99 4.00 -7.77 -8.84
CA ASN A 99 5.18 -8.53 -8.50
C ASN A 99 4.99 -9.33 -7.20
N ALA A 100 4.44 -8.71 -6.16
CA ALA A 100 4.18 -9.40 -4.89
C ALA A 100 3.10 -10.49 -5.02
N MET A 101 2.04 -10.24 -5.81
CA MET A 101 1.01 -11.26 -6.05
C MET A 101 1.55 -12.42 -6.88
N GLU A 102 2.31 -12.15 -7.96
CA GLU A 102 2.90 -13.20 -8.81
C GLU A 102 3.95 -14.02 -8.04
N ALA A 103 4.80 -13.38 -7.23
CA ALA A 103 5.75 -14.08 -6.35
C ALA A 103 5.05 -15.01 -5.34
N GLY A 104 3.85 -14.62 -4.87
CA GLY A 104 2.99 -15.44 -4.02
C GLY A 104 2.10 -16.44 -4.77
N GLY A 105 2.30 -16.65 -6.08
CA GLY A 105 1.50 -17.58 -6.90
C GLY A 105 0.09 -17.08 -7.25
N GLN A 106 -0.26 -15.83 -6.94
CA GLN A 106 -1.58 -15.24 -7.11
C GLN A 106 -1.75 -14.51 -8.46
N LYS A 107 -1.23 -15.10 -9.54
CA LYS A 107 -1.30 -14.51 -10.90
C LYS A 107 -2.74 -14.23 -11.36
N ALA A 108 -3.66 -15.17 -11.12
CA ALA A 108 -5.09 -14.99 -11.44
C ALA A 108 -5.74 -13.87 -10.61
N GLY A 109 -5.29 -13.69 -9.37
CA GLY A 109 -5.72 -12.59 -8.51
C GLY A 109 -5.27 -11.22 -9.05
N TRP A 110 -4.04 -11.14 -9.58
CA TRP A 110 -3.56 -9.94 -10.26
C TRP A 110 -4.38 -9.61 -11.51
N GLU A 111 -4.66 -10.60 -12.38
CA GLU A 111 -5.47 -10.41 -13.59
C GLU A 111 -6.88 -9.91 -13.26
N SER A 112 -7.51 -10.51 -12.26
CA SER A 112 -8.84 -10.12 -11.78
C SER A 112 -8.82 -8.68 -11.25
N TYR A 113 -7.82 -8.34 -10.43
CA TYR A 113 -7.65 -7.00 -9.89
C TYR A 113 -7.44 -5.94 -10.99
N LEU A 114 -6.56 -6.22 -11.97
CA LEU A 114 -6.31 -5.31 -13.08
C LEU A 114 -7.56 -5.12 -13.95
N SER A 115 -8.35 -6.18 -14.17
CA SER A 115 -9.64 -6.10 -14.88
C SER A 115 -10.64 -5.20 -14.16
N GLU A 116 -10.76 -5.33 -12.83
CA GLU A 116 -11.63 -4.46 -12.03
C GLU A 116 -11.23 -2.98 -12.13
N ILE A 117 -9.92 -2.66 -12.07
CA ILE A 117 -9.45 -1.28 -12.23
C ILE A 117 -9.86 -0.74 -13.60
N ARG A 118 -9.68 -1.53 -14.67
CA ARG A 118 -10.06 -1.13 -16.03
C ARG A 118 -11.54 -0.82 -16.11
N GLU A 119 -12.41 -1.71 -15.61
CA GLU A 119 -13.86 -1.50 -15.70
C GLU A 119 -14.31 -0.28 -14.92
N LYS A 120 -13.83 -0.13 -13.66
CA LYS A 120 -14.13 1.04 -12.82
C LYS A 120 -13.70 2.37 -13.46
N ASN A 121 -12.72 2.34 -14.35
CA ASN A 121 -12.09 3.51 -14.94
C ASN A 121 -12.18 3.57 -16.46
N ARG A 122 -13.13 2.87 -17.08
CA ARG A 122 -13.25 2.71 -18.55
C ARG A 122 -13.28 4.01 -19.37
N LEU A 123 -13.63 5.13 -18.76
CA LEU A 123 -13.68 6.45 -19.42
C LEU A 123 -12.32 7.18 -19.39
N LYS A 124 -11.37 6.74 -18.57
CA LYS A 124 -10.05 7.37 -18.40
C LYS A 124 -9.08 6.82 -19.43
N ARG A 125 -9.20 7.24 -20.70
CA ARG A 125 -8.39 6.73 -21.83
C ARG A 125 -6.90 6.65 -21.54
N LYS A 126 -6.31 7.71 -20.97
CA LYS A 126 -4.88 7.74 -20.67
C LYS A 126 -4.47 6.73 -19.60
N LEU A 127 -5.33 6.49 -18.60
CA LEU A 127 -5.11 5.44 -17.63
C LEU A 127 -5.18 4.06 -18.29
N LEU A 128 -6.16 3.82 -19.17
CA LEU A 128 -6.27 2.53 -19.87
C LEU A 128 -5.02 2.21 -20.70
N GLU A 129 -4.46 3.19 -21.41
CA GLU A 129 -3.18 3.02 -22.13
C GLU A 129 -2.04 2.56 -21.19
N ILE A 130 -1.95 3.16 -19.99
CA ILE A 130 -0.97 2.80 -18.98
C ILE A 130 -1.21 1.38 -18.45
N LEU A 131 -2.46 1.03 -18.16
CA LEU A 131 -2.84 -0.32 -17.70
C LEU A 131 -2.59 -1.39 -18.76
N ASP A 132 -2.71 -1.05 -20.05
CA ASP A 132 -2.42 -1.95 -21.15
C ASP A 132 -0.93 -2.27 -21.25
N MET A 133 -0.05 -1.29 -21.02
CA MET A 133 1.38 -1.56 -20.92
C MET A 133 1.70 -2.52 -19.75
N LEU A 134 1.06 -2.33 -18.60
CA LEU A 134 1.24 -3.22 -17.43
C LEU A 134 0.78 -4.67 -17.69
N GLY A 135 -0.24 -4.86 -18.53
CA GLY A 135 -0.71 -6.18 -18.94
C GLY A 135 0.15 -6.83 -20.03
N LYS A 136 0.82 -6.02 -20.85
CA LYS A 136 1.67 -6.44 -21.97
C LYS A 136 3.12 -6.76 -21.59
N ASP A 137 3.57 -6.40 -20.39
CA ASP A 137 4.83 -6.84 -19.78
C ASP A 137 4.85 -8.37 -19.48
N ARG A 138 4.28 -9.17 -20.39
CA ARG A 138 4.30 -10.64 -20.46
C ARG A 138 5.28 -11.17 -21.49
N ILE A 139 6.03 -10.33 -22.20
CA ILE A 139 6.98 -10.78 -23.21
C ILE A 139 8.20 -9.87 -23.20
N ILE A 140 9.20 -10.24 -22.40
CA ILE A 140 10.58 -10.34 -22.87
C ILE A 140 11.15 -11.59 -22.16
N ASP A 141 10.91 -12.76 -22.77
CA ASP A 141 11.88 -13.85 -22.67
C ASP A 141 13.13 -13.37 -23.41
N ILE A 142 14.23 -13.17 -22.70
CA ILE A 142 15.60 -13.24 -23.23
C ILE A 142 16.33 -14.28 -22.40
#